data_AF-A0A443RZ94-F1
#
_entry.id   AF-A0A443RZ94-F1
#
_cell.length_a   1.000
_cell.length_b   1.000
_cell.length_c   1.000
_cell.angle_alpha   90.00
_cell.angle_beta   90.00
_cell.angle_gamma   90.00
#
_symmetry.space_group_name_H-M   'P 1'
#
loop_
_entity.id
_entity.type
_entity.pdbx_description
1 polymer ?
#
loop_
_entity_poly.entity_id
_entity_poly.type
_entity_poly.pdbx_seq_one_letter_code
_entity_poly.pdbx_strand_id
1 'polypeptide(L)'
;AGLFDVFFACIAKVLTVQTKIKGSSTSSNNGLQSVTLATSIHPRDSLGSRWWLRGCMSRKLAEVIIYLLKDMSSGKLSDQWANVTRNAIAENIINLTRMTEKYRYPNECIKTPTLWLALASLCVLDQQRLSSSHWVPSPAGDQTKGNQPSRPCCDNHDDNETLAIILCNTCGNLCADCDSYLHSHVKTRSHQRQNFKEEEEAIKVDLREGYVCAKLFWLMALADSKTLKAMVEFRENSESKLSIAYQSSITGRGTGLCRFCGATGTSGLLAIGSVCGESECQEHSKNICDKILVCGHSCGGVRNESPCLPCLHGCSKGDLKQDGDDMCMICFTDHLSCAPVIQLKCGHLFHLHCCREVLQKRWPGPRITFAFSLCPICKYAIEHKVLEDMLTPIKNLYDDVRRKALMRLEYEGLDKSDVLTTPGSRFFNNPADYAMERYAYCVCCKCEKAYYGGEARCDIEAGIGEDYDPSELVCGACSDVTQTK
;
A
#
# COMPACT_ATOMS: atom_id res chain seq x y z
N ALA A 1 19.67 -19.00 -15.68
CA ALA A 1 19.15 -18.38 -14.45
C ALA A 1 20.34 -18.06 -13.57
N GLY A 2 20.49 -16.80 -13.17
CA GLY A 2 21.45 -16.41 -12.17
C GLY A 2 20.96 -16.78 -10.76
N LEU A 3 21.87 -16.74 -9.79
CA LEU A 3 21.54 -16.96 -8.37
C LEU A 3 20.38 -16.06 -7.89
N PHE A 4 20.38 -14.80 -8.31
CA PHE A 4 19.38 -13.81 -7.92
C PHE A 4 17.97 -14.13 -8.43
N ASP A 5 17.85 -14.69 -9.63
CA ASP A 5 16.55 -15.12 -10.18
C ASP A 5 15.86 -16.09 -9.23
N VAL A 6 16.63 -17.03 -8.66
CA VAL A 6 16.13 -18.02 -7.71
C VAL A 6 15.75 -17.37 -6.37
N PHE A 7 16.54 -16.41 -5.88
CA PHE A 7 16.19 -15.68 -4.66
C PHE A 7 14.91 -14.86 -4.81
N PHE A 8 14.75 -14.13 -5.91
CA PHE A 8 13.51 -13.40 -6.20
C PHE A 8 12.32 -14.35 -6.38
N ALA A 9 12.53 -15.53 -6.96
CA ALA A 9 11.51 -16.57 -7.03
C ALA A 9 10.99 -17.01 -5.66
N CYS A 10 11.91 -17.20 -4.71
CA CYS A 10 11.56 -17.59 -3.36
C CYS A 10 10.65 -16.55 -2.69
N ILE A 11 10.93 -15.26 -2.92
CA ILE A 11 10.07 -14.16 -2.45
C ILE A 11 8.73 -14.20 -3.18
N ALA A 12 8.75 -14.28 -4.52
CA ALA A 12 7.55 -14.29 -5.36
C ALA A 12 6.55 -15.39 -5.00
N LYS A 13 7.04 -16.57 -4.59
CA LYS A 13 6.19 -17.72 -4.17
C LYS A 13 5.33 -17.44 -2.94
N VAL A 14 5.73 -16.49 -2.10
CA VAL A 14 4.99 -16.12 -0.88
C VAL A 14 4.07 -14.92 -1.10
N LEU A 15 4.29 -14.16 -2.17
CA LEU A 15 3.52 -12.95 -2.45
C LEU A 15 2.04 -13.29 -2.69
N THR A 16 1.18 -12.58 -1.96
CA THR A 16 -0.25 -12.51 -2.26
C THR A 16 -0.49 -11.24 -3.06
N VAL A 17 -0.87 -11.39 -4.33
CA VAL A 17 -1.04 -10.29 -5.27
C VAL A 17 -2.53 -10.02 -5.46
N GLN A 18 -2.96 -8.79 -5.25
CA GLN A 18 -4.30 -8.34 -5.62
C GLN A 18 -4.25 -7.65 -6.99
N THR A 19 -5.07 -8.08 -7.93
CA THR A 19 -5.15 -7.48 -9.26
C THR A 19 -6.42 -6.66 -9.40
N LYS A 20 -6.29 -5.44 -9.94
CA LYS A 20 -7.41 -4.52 -10.17
C LYS A 20 -7.40 -4.05 -11.63
N ILE A 21 -8.59 -3.96 -12.24
CA ILE A 21 -8.77 -3.43 -13.60
C ILE A 21 -9.58 -2.14 -13.50
N LYS A 22 -9.03 -1.03 -13.99
CA LYS A 22 -9.72 0.26 -14.00
C LYS A 22 -10.79 0.29 -15.10
N GLY A 23 -12.07 0.19 -14.74
CA GLY A 23 -13.21 0.39 -15.66
C GLY A 23 -14.25 -0.73 -15.76
N SER A 24 -13.99 -1.92 -15.21
CA SER A 24 -14.95 -3.04 -15.22
C SER A 24 -15.98 -2.91 -14.09
N SER A 25 -17.13 -2.29 -14.40
CA SER A 25 -18.25 -2.08 -13.47
C SER A 25 -19.39 -3.11 -13.64
N THR A 26 -19.13 -4.24 -14.31
CA THR A 26 -20.18 -5.22 -14.70
C THR A 26 -20.26 -6.48 -13.85
N SER A 27 -19.56 -6.57 -12.71
CA SER A 27 -19.58 -7.76 -11.86
C SER A 27 -19.65 -7.39 -10.39
N SER A 28 -20.52 -8.06 -9.64
CA SER A 28 -20.87 -7.87 -8.21
C SER A 28 -19.75 -8.17 -7.19
N ASN A 29 -18.49 -8.13 -7.62
CA ASN A 29 -17.26 -8.15 -6.83
C ASN A 29 -16.36 -7.10 -7.49
N ASN A 30 -15.81 -6.14 -6.75
CA ASN A 30 -15.06 -4.93 -7.17
C ASN A 30 -13.86 -5.11 -8.15
N GLY A 31 -13.94 -5.97 -9.16
CA GLY A 31 -12.87 -6.28 -10.12
C GLY A 31 -11.57 -6.80 -9.49
N LEU A 32 -11.59 -7.10 -8.20
CA LEU A 32 -10.41 -7.40 -7.40
C LEU A 32 -10.24 -8.91 -7.27
N GLN A 33 -9.17 -9.44 -7.85
CA GLN A 33 -8.84 -10.86 -7.77
C GLN A 33 -7.56 -11.03 -6.95
N SER A 34 -7.63 -11.80 -5.87
CA SER A 34 -6.42 -12.22 -5.16
C SER A 34 -5.82 -13.46 -5.82
N VAL A 35 -4.55 -13.37 -6.18
CA VAL A 35 -3.79 -14.43 -6.86
C VAL A 35 -2.44 -14.63 -6.19
N THR A 36 -1.95 -15.86 -6.25
CA THR A 36 -0.60 -16.26 -5.83
C THR A 36 0.14 -16.79 -7.05
N LEU A 37 1.48 -16.90 -6.96
CA LEU A 37 2.27 -17.47 -8.05
C LEU A 37 1.80 -18.88 -8.43
N ALA A 38 1.41 -19.69 -7.43
CA ALA A 38 0.93 -21.05 -7.62
C ALA A 38 -0.41 -21.13 -8.36
N THR A 39 -1.29 -20.14 -8.18
CA THR A 39 -2.57 -20.07 -8.89
C THR A 39 -2.43 -19.43 -10.27
N SER A 40 -1.43 -18.58 -10.48
CA SER A 40 -1.24 -17.85 -11.73
C SER A 40 -0.35 -18.58 -12.74
N ILE A 41 0.57 -19.44 -12.28
CA ILE A 41 1.43 -20.26 -13.13
C ILE A 41 1.21 -21.71 -12.75
N HIS A 42 0.55 -22.47 -13.63
CA HIS A 42 0.18 -23.83 -13.32
C HIS A 42 1.43 -24.73 -13.28
N PRO A 43 1.53 -25.71 -12.37
CA PRO A 43 2.71 -26.59 -12.29
C PRO A 43 3.03 -27.36 -13.57
N ARG A 44 2.04 -27.51 -14.47
CA ARG A 44 2.19 -28.17 -15.79
C ARG A 44 2.59 -27.22 -16.92
N ASP A 45 2.60 -25.91 -16.71
CA ASP A 45 2.95 -24.93 -17.75
C ASP A 45 4.43 -25.05 -18.11
N SER A 46 4.75 -24.98 -19.41
CA SER A 46 6.13 -25.05 -19.90
C SER A 46 6.90 -23.77 -19.57
N LEU A 47 7.56 -23.75 -18.40
CA LEU A 47 8.39 -22.63 -17.95
C LEU A 47 9.83 -22.69 -18.47
N GLY A 48 10.15 -23.69 -19.29
CA GLY A 48 11.50 -23.92 -19.81
C GLY A 48 12.56 -23.89 -18.71
N SER A 49 13.57 -23.03 -18.88
CA SER A 49 14.68 -22.85 -17.93
C SER A 49 14.30 -22.16 -16.61
N ARG A 50 13.04 -21.71 -16.44
CA ARG A 50 12.51 -21.06 -15.24
C ARG A 50 11.73 -22.01 -14.32
N TRP A 51 12.10 -23.29 -14.32
CA TRP A 51 11.48 -24.34 -13.49
C TRP A 51 11.46 -23.99 -11.99
N TRP A 52 12.41 -23.18 -11.52
CA TRP A 52 12.57 -22.73 -10.14
C TRP A 52 11.44 -21.82 -9.64
N LEU A 53 10.53 -21.32 -10.50
CA LEU A 53 9.31 -20.62 -10.09
C LEU A 53 8.25 -21.57 -9.53
N ARG A 54 8.36 -22.88 -9.75
CA ARG A 54 7.39 -23.87 -9.27
C ARG A 54 7.56 -24.16 -7.77
N GLY A 55 6.47 -24.65 -7.17
CA GLY A 55 6.42 -25.04 -5.76
C GLY A 55 6.02 -23.89 -4.84
N CYS A 56 6.00 -24.18 -3.55
CA CYS A 56 5.67 -23.23 -2.49
C CYS A 56 6.93 -22.81 -1.73
N MET A 57 6.80 -21.75 -0.94
CA MET A 57 7.85 -21.28 -0.04
C MET A 57 7.22 -20.84 1.29
N SER A 58 7.95 -20.97 2.40
CA SER A 58 7.48 -20.48 3.69
C SER A 58 7.75 -18.98 3.83
N ARG A 59 6.85 -18.29 4.52
CA ARG A 59 6.98 -16.85 4.79
C ARG A 59 8.30 -16.49 5.48
N LYS A 60 8.70 -17.27 6.48
CA LYS A 60 9.94 -17.06 7.22
C LYS A 60 11.18 -17.13 6.32
N LEU A 61 11.22 -18.03 5.34
CA LEU A 61 12.37 -18.12 4.44
C LEU A 61 12.41 -16.93 3.46
N ALA A 62 11.26 -16.49 2.96
CA ALA A 62 11.18 -15.29 2.13
C ALA A 62 11.67 -14.04 2.90
N GLU A 63 11.29 -13.88 4.16
CA GLU A 63 11.76 -12.79 5.02
C GLU A 63 13.29 -12.82 5.18
N VAL A 64 13.88 -13.99 5.46
CA VAL A 64 15.33 -14.16 5.57
C VAL A 64 16.04 -13.80 4.24
N ILE A 65 15.49 -14.21 3.10
CA ILE A 65 16.06 -13.88 1.78
C ILE A 65 15.94 -12.38 1.50
N ILE A 66 14.83 -11.73 1.87
CA ILE A 66 14.69 -10.26 1.76
C ILE A 66 15.77 -9.56 2.57
N TYR A 67 15.99 -9.97 3.83
CA TYR A 67 17.06 -9.39 4.66
C TYR A 67 18.44 -9.60 4.06
N LEU A 68 18.73 -10.81 3.56
CA LEU A 68 19.99 -11.11 2.88
C LEU A 68 20.21 -10.19 1.67
N LEU A 69 19.21 -10.06 0.79
CA LEU A 69 19.33 -9.23 -0.40
C LEU A 69 19.46 -7.74 -0.06
N LYS A 70 18.79 -7.26 1.00
CA LYS A 70 18.98 -5.90 1.51
C LYS A 70 20.40 -5.68 2.01
N ASP A 71 20.92 -6.58 2.82
CA ASP A 71 22.29 -6.53 3.33
C ASP A 71 23.32 -6.58 2.19
N MET A 72 23.11 -7.45 1.20
CA MET A 72 23.93 -7.49 -0.02
C MET A 72 23.87 -6.16 -0.78
N SER A 73 22.68 -5.61 -1.03
CA SER A 73 22.50 -4.36 -1.77
C SER A 73 23.10 -3.14 -1.08
N SER A 74 23.13 -3.15 0.26
CA SER A 74 23.73 -2.10 1.10
C SER A 74 25.25 -2.20 1.26
N GLY A 75 25.88 -3.23 0.69
CA GLY A 75 27.33 -3.42 0.76
C GLY A 75 27.85 -4.05 2.04
N LYS A 76 26.98 -4.60 2.89
CA LYS A 76 27.42 -5.27 4.13
C LYS A 76 28.22 -6.55 3.88
N LEU A 77 28.07 -7.17 2.71
CA LEU A 77 28.91 -8.30 2.28
C LEU A 77 30.16 -7.81 1.56
N SER A 78 29.98 -7.11 0.44
CA SER A 78 31.05 -6.41 -0.29
C SER A 78 30.47 -5.42 -1.30
N ASP A 79 31.27 -4.47 -1.76
CA ASP A 79 30.87 -3.50 -2.81
C ASP A 79 30.54 -4.18 -4.14
N GLN A 80 31.25 -5.28 -4.47
CA GLN A 80 30.97 -6.07 -5.67
C GLN A 80 29.58 -6.70 -5.58
N TRP A 81 29.23 -7.30 -4.44
CA TRP A 81 27.90 -7.86 -4.21
C TRP A 81 26.82 -6.78 -4.19
N ALA A 82 27.09 -5.59 -3.65
CA ALA A 82 26.17 -4.46 -3.70
C ALA A 82 25.84 -4.05 -5.13
N ASN A 83 26.85 -3.93 -5.99
CA ASN A 83 26.65 -3.56 -7.38
C ASN A 83 25.84 -4.64 -8.14
N VAL A 84 26.24 -5.91 -8.04
CA VAL A 84 25.55 -7.01 -8.73
C VAL A 84 24.10 -7.16 -8.24
N THR A 85 23.86 -7.03 -6.94
CA THR A 85 22.51 -7.12 -6.36
C THR A 85 21.62 -5.97 -6.82
N ARG A 86 22.12 -4.73 -6.79
CA ARG A 86 21.36 -3.55 -7.27
C ARG A 86 21.02 -3.67 -8.76
N ASN A 87 21.96 -4.15 -9.57
CA ASN A 87 21.73 -4.38 -10.99
C ASN A 87 20.65 -5.46 -11.22
N ALA A 88 20.69 -6.56 -10.47
CA ALA A 88 19.67 -7.61 -10.57
C ALA A 88 18.27 -7.14 -10.15
N ILE A 89 18.16 -6.34 -9.07
CA ILE A 89 16.88 -5.74 -8.63
C ILE A 89 16.29 -4.88 -9.75
N ALA A 90 17.10 -4.00 -10.32
CA ALA A 90 16.62 -3.07 -11.32
C ALA A 90 16.37 -3.72 -12.68
N GLU A 91 17.15 -4.72 -13.08
CA GLU A 91 16.90 -5.47 -14.30
C GLU A 91 15.51 -6.11 -14.27
N ASN A 92 15.09 -6.69 -13.15
CA ASN A 92 13.74 -7.22 -12.99
C ASN A 92 12.65 -6.15 -13.11
N ILE A 93 12.87 -4.96 -12.53
CA ILE A 93 11.94 -3.84 -12.60
C ILE A 93 11.86 -3.28 -14.03
N ILE A 94 13.00 -3.07 -14.69
CA ILE A 94 13.09 -2.57 -16.08
C ILE A 94 12.49 -3.59 -17.05
N ASN A 95 12.62 -4.89 -16.80
CA ASN A 95 12.00 -5.89 -17.66
C ASN A 95 10.47 -5.75 -17.74
N LEU A 96 9.80 -5.08 -16.78
CA LEU A 96 8.39 -4.70 -16.91
C LEU A 96 8.14 -3.69 -18.05
N THR A 97 9.04 -2.72 -18.27
CA THR A 97 8.89 -1.73 -19.37
C THR A 97 8.99 -2.42 -20.73
N ARG A 98 9.83 -3.46 -20.80
CA ARG A 98 10.12 -4.25 -22.01
C ARG A 98 9.07 -5.33 -22.30
N MET A 99 8.01 -5.43 -21.51
CA MET A 99 6.93 -6.38 -21.77
C MET A 99 6.21 -6.03 -23.08
N THR A 100 6.11 -7.01 -23.98
CA THR A 100 5.36 -6.88 -25.23
C THR A 100 3.86 -6.68 -24.96
N GLU A 101 3.18 -5.91 -25.80
CA GLU A 101 1.78 -5.53 -25.63
C GLU A 101 0.82 -6.69 -25.32
N LYS A 102 0.99 -7.85 -25.97
CA LYS A 102 0.19 -9.06 -25.71
C LYS A 102 0.16 -9.52 -24.24
N TYR A 103 1.19 -9.19 -23.46
CA TYR A 103 1.31 -9.57 -22.04
C TYR A 103 0.96 -8.43 -21.09
N ARG A 104 0.53 -7.26 -21.58
CA ARG A 104 0.16 -6.10 -20.75
C ARG A 104 -1.28 -6.18 -20.22
N TYR A 105 -2.04 -7.19 -20.64
CA TYR A 105 -3.40 -7.44 -20.19
C TYR A 105 -3.43 -8.27 -18.90
N PRO A 106 -4.40 -8.04 -17.99
CA PRO A 106 -4.47 -8.70 -16.68
C PRO A 106 -4.30 -10.22 -16.74
N ASN A 107 -5.10 -10.89 -17.59
CA ASN A 107 -5.14 -12.35 -17.70
C ASN A 107 -3.82 -12.97 -18.18
N GLU A 108 -3.02 -12.21 -18.91
CA GLU A 108 -1.75 -12.68 -19.48
C GLU A 108 -0.56 -12.23 -18.63
N CYS A 109 -0.58 -11.00 -18.14
CA CYS A 109 0.47 -10.41 -17.32
C CYS A 109 0.71 -11.20 -16.05
N ILE A 110 -0.35 -11.63 -15.36
CA ILE A 110 -0.26 -12.42 -14.12
C ILE A 110 0.40 -13.79 -14.32
N LYS A 111 0.36 -14.32 -15.54
CA LYS A 111 1.00 -15.60 -15.89
C LYS A 111 2.47 -15.41 -16.24
N THR A 112 2.96 -14.16 -16.34
CA THR A 112 4.34 -13.90 -16.73
C THR A 112 5.29 -13.93 -15.54
N PRO A 113 6.39 -14.68 -15.64
CA PRO A 113 7.49 -14.59 -14.66
C PRO A 113 8.01 -13.17 -14.42
N THR A 114 8.00 -12.34 -15.47
CA THR A 114 8.50 -10.96 -15.42
C THR A 114 7.79 -10.13 -14.35
N LEU A 115 6.45 -10.23 -14.28
CA LEU A 115 5.67 -9.53 -13.25
C LEU A 115 6.09 -9.96 -11.84
N TRP A 116 6.14 -11.27 -11.59
CA TRP A 116 6.42 -11.83 -10.28
C TRP A 116 7.83 -11.52 -9.78
N LEU A 117 8.83 -11.57 -10.66
CA LEU A 117 10.19 -11.20 -10.33
C LEU A 117 10.30 -9.70 -10.02
N ALA A 118 9.61 -8.85 -10.78
CA ALA A 118 9.58 -7.42 -10.50
C ALA A 118 8.93 -7.10 -9.15
N LEU A 119 7.78 -7.72 -8.83
CA LEU A 119 7.12 -7.56 -7.52
C LEU A 119 8.02 -8.02 -6.37
N ALA A 120 8.72 -9.14 -6.52
CA ALA A 120 9.70 -9.60 -5.54
C ALA A 120 10.88 -8.63 -5.38
N SER A 121 11.37 -8.05 -6.48
CA SER A 121 12.42 -7.03 -6.45
C SER A 121 11.97 -5.74 -5.77
N LEU A 122 10.70 -5.34 -5.90
CA LEU A 122 10.13 -4.20 -5.17
C LEU A 122 10.12 -4.42 -3.64
N CYS A 123 9.95 -5.66 -3.15
CA CYS A 123 10.05 -5.97 -1.71
C CYS A 123 11.47 -5.78 -1.12
N VAL A 124 12.50 -5.74 -1.96
CA VAL A 124 13.91 -5.66 -1.53
C VAL A 124 14.44 -4.23 -1.57
N LEU A 125 13.85 -3.36 -2.38
CA LEU A 125 14.31 -1.99 -2.60
C LEU A 125 14.31 -1.18 -1.29
N ASP A 126 15.44 -0.54 -0.99
CA ASP A 126 15.64 0.24 0.25
C ASP A 126 16.32 1.60 -0.04
N GLN A 127 15.82 2.65 0.62
CA GLN A 127 16.28 4.05 0.75
C GLN A 127 16.87 4.85 -0.44
N GLN A 128 17.12 4.30 -1.62
CA GLN A 128 17.59 5.07 -2.79
C GLN A 128 16.49 5.29 -3.83
N ARG A 129 16.07 6.54 -4.02
CA ARG A 129 15.20 6.95 -5.15
C ARG A 129 15.86 6.53 -6.45
N LEU A 130 15.22 5.63 -7.19
CA LEU A 130 15.65 5.21 -8.52
C LEU A 130 14.87 6.02 -9.55
N SER A 131 15.48 7.07 -10.11
CA SER A 131 14.94 7.71 -11.31
C SER A 131 15.42 6.97 -12.55
N SER A 132 14.53 6.77 -13.52
CA SER A 132 14.80 6.12 -14.82
C SER A 132 16.00 6.71 -15.59
N SER A 133 16.46 7.92 -15.24
CA SER A 133 17.62 8.59 -15.83
C SER A 133 18.96 7.89 -15.56
N HIS A 134 19.06 7.01 -14.55
CA HIS A 134 20.31 6.31 -14.21
C HIS A 134 20.47 4.92 -14.85
N TRP A 135 19.47 4.43 -15.59
CA TRP A 135 19.37 3.03 -16.01
C TRP A 135 19.47 2.79 -17.51
N VAL A 136 19.78 3.81 -18.30
CA VAL A 136 20.19 3.58 -19.70
C VAL A 136 21.56 2.89 -19.63
N PRO A 137 21.72 1.67 -20.15
CA PRO A 137 23.05 1.10 -20.30
C PRO A 137 23.81 2.00 -21.27
N SER A 138 24.84 2.69 -20.81
CA SER A 138 25.85 3.23 -21.73
C SER A 138 26.44 2.04 -22.46
N PRO A 139 26.27 1.89 -23.79
CA PRO A 139 26.95 0.83 -24.51
C PRO A 139 28.44 1.09 -24.37
N ALA A 140 29.15 0.14 -23.77
CA ALA A 140 30.60 0.15 -23.75
C ALA A 140 31.10 0.11 -25.20
N GLY A 141 31.76 1.19 -25.61
CA GLY A 141 32.65 1.26 -26.76
C GLY A 141 32.08 0.85 -28.11
N ASP A 142 31.49 1.79 -28.84
CA ASP A 142 31.81 1.90 -30.27
C ASP A 142 31.52 3.32 -30.79
N GLN A 143 32.56 4.01 -31.24
CA GLN A 143 32.44 5.29 -31.96
C GLN A 143 32.11 4.99 -33.42
N THR A 144 30.87 4.61 -33.73
CA THR A 144 30.41 4.60 -35.12
C THR A 144 29.00 5.18 -35.24
N LYS A 145 28.88 6.15 -36.14
CA LYS A 145 27.70 6.98 -36.42
C LYS A 145 26.48 6.10 -36.75
N GLY A 146 25.38 6.32 -36.05
CA GLY A 146 24.09 5.65 -36.32
C GLY A 146 22.94 6.18 -35.47
N ASN A 147 22.53 7.42 -35.74
CA ASN A 147 21.21 8.03 -35.49
C ASN A 147 20.32 7.40 -34.38
N GLN A 148 20.62 7.68 -33.10
CA GLN A 148 19.56 7.70 -32.07
C GLN A 148 18.97 9.11 -32.03
N PRO A 149 17.64 9.28 -31.98
CA PRO A 149 17.07 10.62 -31.82
C PRO A 149 17.49 11.18 -30.45
N SER A 150 18.29 12.23 -30.47
CA SER A 150 18.63 13.00 -29.27
C SER A 150 17.35 13.60 -28.68
N ARG A 151 17.13 13.40 -27.38
CA ARG A 151 15.98 13.97 -26.67
C ARG A 151 15.92 15.49 -26.89
N PRO A 152 14.75 16.06 -27.24
CA PRO A 152 14.63 17.50 -27.44
C PRO A 152 14.79 18.23 -26.11
N CYS A 153 15.50 19.36 -26.12
CA CYS A 153 15.60 20.26 -24.97
C CYS A 153 14.40 21.21 -24.92
N CYS A 154 14.15 21.80 -23.77
CA CYS A 154 13.09 22.75 -23.53
C CYS A 154 13.35 24.03 -24.32
N ASP A 155 12.45 24.37 -25.24
CA ASP A 155 12.52 25.56 -26.10
C ASP A 155 12.41 26.88 -25.29
N ASN A 156 11.98 26.82 -24.03
CA ASN A 156 11.87 27.97 -23.13
C ASN A 156 13.12 28.18 -22.26
N HIS A 157 14.14 27.33 -22.40
CA HIS A 157 15.44 27.47 -21.76
C HIS A 157 16.54 27.60 -22.83
N ASP A 158 17.42 28.59 -22.69
CA ASP A 158 18.58 28.77 -23.58
C ASP A 158 19.80 27.91 -23.16
N ASP A 159 19.62 27.00 -22.20
CA ASP A 159 20.71 26.21 -21.62
C ASP A 159 21.10 24.97 -22.45
N ASN A 160 20.25 24.54 -23.40
CA ASN A 160 20.40 23.28 -24.14
C ASN A 160 20.63 22.03 -23.27
N GLU A 161 20.35 22.10 -21.97
CA GLU A 161 20.54 21.00 -21.01
C GLU A 161 19.21 20.54 -20.42
N THR A 162 18.26 21.46 -20.27
CA THR A 162 16.94 21.16 -19.72
C THR A 162 16.14 20.34 -20.73
N LEU A 163 15.87 19.07 -20.43
CA LEU A 163 15.12 18.18 -21.32
C LEU A 163 13.63 18.57 -21.38
N ALA A 164 13.06 18.52 -22.58
CA ALA A 164 11.63 18.67 -22.78
C ALA A 164 10.91 17.34 -22.54
N ILE A 165 9.75 17.43 -21.90
CA ILE A 165 8.90 16.28 -21.57
C ILE A 165 7.50 16.39 -22.20
N ILE A 166 7.11 17.60 -22.59
CA ILE A 166 5.82 17.94 -23.18
C ILE A 166 6.05 18.63 -24.52
N LEU A 167 5.38 18.16 -25.55
CA LEU A 167 5.21 18.87 -26.82
C LEU A 167 3.89 19.64 -26.78
N CYS A 168 3.98 20.97 -26.77
CA CYS A 168 2.85 21.85 -26.98
C CYS A 168 2.79 22.27 -28.44
N ASN A 169 1.62 22.13 -29.09
CA ASN A 169 1.45 22.49 -30.49
C ASN A 169 1.68 23.99 -30.79
N THR A 170 1.66 24.83 -29.76
CA THR A 170 1.77 26.29 -29.86
C THR A 170 3.02 26.84 -29.16
N CYS A 171 3.43 26.24 -28.03
CA CYS A 171 4.55 26.70 -27.22
C CYS A 171 5.86 25.90 -27.43
N GLY A 172 5.85 24.86 -28.27
CA GLY A 172 7.04 24.05 -28.54
C GLY A 172 7.28 22.96 -27.51
N ASN A 173 8.53 22.49 -27.44
CA ASN A 173 9.00 21.47 -26.51
C ASN A 173 9.27 22.10 -25.14
N LEU A 174 8.61 21.62 -24.09
CA LEU A 174 8.67 22.22 -22.75
C LEU A 174 9.06 21.19 -21.69
N CYS A 175 9.84 21.62 -20.70
CA CYS A 175 10.01 20.89 -19.45
C CYS A 175 8.76 21.02 -18.56
N ALA A 176 8.67 20.22 -17.48
CA ALA A 176 7.52 20.21 -16.58
C ALA A 176 7.18 21.59 -16.01
N ASP A 177 8.21 22.35 -15.63
CA ASP A 177 8.06 23.64 -14.98
C ASP A 177 7.62 24.72 -15.98
N CYS A 178 8.18 24.69 -17.20
CA CYS A 178 7.81 25.62 -18.26
C CYS A 178 6.40 25.36 -18.78
N ASP A 179 5.97 24.09 -18.88
CA ASP A 179 4.57 23.77 -19.17
C ASP A 179 3.62 24.34 -18.11
N SER A 180 3.93 24.11 -16.83
CA SER A 180 3.12 24.59 -15.72
C SER A 180 3.03 26.12 -15.68
N TYR A 181 4.15 26.81 -15.90
CA TYR A 181 4.22 28.25 -15.90
C TYR A 181 3.50 28.88 -17.10
N LEU A 182 3.82 28.44 -18.32
CA LEU A 182 3.26 29.02 -19.55
C LEU A 182 1.77 28.74 -19.71
N HIS A 183 1.28 27.60 -19.21
CA HIS A 183 -0.12 27.21 -19.34
C HIS A 183 -0.97 27.54 -18.09
N SER A 184 -0.41 28.23 -17.10
CA SER A 184 -1.16 28.80 -15.97
C SER A 184 -2.07 29.97 -16.41
N HIS A 185 -1.71 30.67 -17.50
CA HIS A 185 -2.46 31.83 -17.99
C HIS A 185 -3.72 31.43 -18.78
N VAL A 186 -4.82 32.18 -18.59
CA VAL A 186 -6.16 31.87 -19.15
C VAL A 186 -6.18 31.73 -20.68
N LYS A 187 -5.29 32.45 -21.37
CA LYS A 187 -5.19 32.44 -22.84
C LYS A 187 -4.43 31.23 -23.41
N THR A 188 -3.56 30.63 -22.62
CA THR A 188 -2.64 29.57 -23.06
C THR A 188 -3.02 28.20 -22.50
N ARG A 189 -3.79 28.14 -21.40
CA ARG A 189 -4.25 26.87 -20.78
C ARG A 189 -4.98 25.90 -21.72
N SER A 190 -5.53 26.38 -22.84
CA SER A 190 -6.25 25.58 -23.84
C SER A 190 -5.37 25.06 -24.97
N HIS A 191 -4.05 25.25 -24.91
CA HIS A 191 -3.15 24.68 -25.90
C HIS A 191 -3.18 23.14 -25.86
N GLN A 192 -3.03 22.51 -27.03
CA GLN A 192 -2.99 21.06 -27.14
C GLN A 192 -1.57 20.59 -26.83
N ARG A 193 -1.46 19.72 -25.83
CA ARG A 193 -0.19 19.27 -25.25
C ARG A 193 -0.14 17.75 -25.28
N GLN A 194 1.01 17.19 -25.61
CA GLN A 194 1.27 15.77 -25.70
C GLN A 194 2.60 15.45 -25.03
N ASN A 195 2.64 14.44 -24.16
CA ASN A 195 3.90 13.98 -23.59
C ASN A 195 4.72 13.21 -24.63
N PHE A 196 6.05 13.28 -24.56
CA PHE A 196 6.89 12.44 -25.42
C PHE A 196 6.70 10.96 -25.09
N LYS A 197 6.58 10.11 -26.12
CA LYS A 197 6.37 8.65 -25.99
C LYS A 197 7.38 7.96 -25.07
N GLU A 198 8.62 8.44 -25.04
CA GLU A 198 9.69 7.90 -24.19
C GLU A 198 9.47 8.16 -22.68
N GLU A 199 8.75 9.24 -22.31
CA GLU A 199 8.34 9.49 -20.92
C GLU A 199 7.07 8.70 -20.54
N GLU A 200 6.16 8.47 -21.48
CA GLU A 200 4.99 7.60 -21.27
C GLU A 200 5.45 6.16 -20.95
N GLU A 201 6.51 5.68 -21.60
CA GLU A 201 7.06 4.34 -21.39
C GLU A 201 8.04 4.23 -20.20
N ALA A 202 8.41 5.35 -19.57
CA ALA A 202 9.33 5.36 -18.44
C ALA A 202 8.68 4.82 -17.15
N ILE A 203 9.41 3.95 -16.44
CA ILE A 203 8.99 3.45 -15.12
C ILE A 203 9.37 4.46 -14.04
N LYS A 204 8.38 4.90 -13.26
CA LYS A 204 8.59 5.75 -12.08
C LYS A 204 8.52 4.87 -10.83
N VAL A 205 9.57 4.87 -10.02
CA VAL A 205 9.64 4.08 -8.78
C VAL A 205 9.65 5.01 -7.57
N ASP A 206 8.56 5.02 -6.81
CA ASP A 206 8.37 5.80 -5.60
C ASP A 206 8.55 4.90 -4.36
N LEU A 207 9.54 5.26 -3.53
CA LEU A 207 9.74 4.67 -2.20
C LEU A 207 8.90 5.44 -1.18
N ARG A 208 8.03 4.75 -0.45
CA ARG A 208 7.19 5.31 0.61
C ARG A 208 7.40 4.54 1.91
N GLU A 209 6.97 5.08 3.05
CA GLU A 209 7.10 4.41 4.34
C GLU A 209 6.33 3.07 4.34
N GLY A 210 7.06 1.97 4.17
CA GLY A 210 6.54 0.60 4.28
C GLY A 210 6.24 -0.12 2.96
N TYR A 211 6.28 0.53 1.81
CA TYR A 211 6.04 -0.11 0.51
C TYR A 211 6.71 0.63 -0.64
N VAL A 212 6.87 -0.07 -1.77
CA VAL A 212 7.46 0.48 -3.00
C VAL A 212 6.42 0.46 -4.11
N CYS A 213 6.30 1.57 -4.82
CA CYS A 213 5.38 1.74 -5.93
C CYS A 213 6.15 1.91 -7.25
N ALA A 214 5.91 1.04 -8.22
CA ALA A 214 6.35 1.21 -9.59
C ALA A 214 5.17 1.56 -10.49
N LYS A 215 5.27 2.67 -11.24
CA LYS A 215 4.24 3.19 -12.14
C LYS A 215 4.75 3.20 -13.58
N LEU A 216 3.98 2.59 -14.46
CA LEU A 216 4.05 2.64 -15.92
C LEU A 216 2.75 3.27 -16.45
N PHE A 217 2.71 3.63 -17.73
CA PHE A 217 1.46 4.14 -18.32
C PHE A 217 0.29 3.15 -18.26
N TRP A 218 0.57 1.84 -18.40
CA TRP A 218 -0.43 0.76 -18.43
C TRP A 218 -0.53 -0.04 -17.12
N LEU A 219 0.38 0.18 -16.16
CA LEU A 219 0.50 -0.64 -14.95
C LEU A 219 0.89 0.20 -13.75
N MET A 220 0.30 -0.07 -12.60
CA MET A 220 0.85 0.32 -11.31
C MET A 220 1.06 -0.94 -10.46
N ALA A 221 2.28 -1.13 -9.97
CA ALA A 221 2.68 -2.27 -9.15
C ALA A 221 3.16 -1.77 -7.78
N LEU A 222 2.59 -2.31 -6.72
CA LEU A 222 2.88 -2.01 -5.33
C LEU A 222 3.34 -3.27 -4.62
N ALA A 223 4.37 -3.18 -3.79
CA ALA A 223 4.78 -4.31 -2.96
C ALA A 223 5.21 -3.85 -1.56
N ASP A 224 4.71 -4.55 -0.54
CA ASP A 224 5.08 -4.35 0.87
C ASP A 224 5.97 -5.52 1.33
N SER A 225 7.20 -5.18 1.74
CA SER A 225 8.20 -6.12 2.22
C SER A 225 7.86 -6.78 3.57
N LYS A 226 7.03 -6.15 4.41
CA LYS A 226 6.66 -6.64 5.75
C LYS A 226 5.45 -7.56 5.71
N THR A 227 4.43 -7.20 4.93
CA THR A 227 3.21 -8.01 4.81
C THR A 227 3.28 -9.05 3.70
N LEU A 228 4.26 -8.95 2.79
CA LEU A 228 4.38 -9.77 1.58
C LEU A 228 3.10 -9.76 0.73
N LYS A 229 2.38 -8.63 0.80
CA LYS A 229 1.25 -8.33 -0.06
C LYS A 229 1.70 -7.40 -1.17
N ALA A 230 1.19 -7.64 -2.36
CA ALA A 230 1.42 -6.81 -3.52
C ALA A 230 0.09 -6.49 -4.20
N MET A 231 0.07 -5.38 -4.92
CA MET A 231 -1.07 -5.00 -5.75
C MET A 231 -0.61 -4.63 -7.15
N VAL A 232 -1.37 -5.06 -8.14
CA VAL A 232 -1.16 -4.73 -9.54
C VAL A 232 -2.44 -4.14 -10.11
N GLU A 233 -2.43 -2.86 -10.43
CA GLU A 233 -3.51 -2.17 -11.10
C GLU A 233 -3.19 -2.01 -12.58
N PHE A 234 -4.04 -2.56 -13.44
CA PHE A 234 -3.96 -2.41 -14.88
C PHE A 234 -4.76 -1.19 -15.31
N ARG A 235 -4.09 -0.27 -16.00
CA ARG A 235 -4.70 0.92 -16.60
C ARG A 235 -5.12 0.57 -18.03
N GLU A 236 -6.37 0.86 -18.39
CA GLU A 236 -6.83 0.65 -19.77
C GLU A 236 -6.02 1.49 -20.76
N ASN A 237 -5.54 0.86 -21.85
CA ASN A 237 -4.95 1.56 -22.98
C ASN A 237 -5.97 2.54 -23.57
N SER A 238 -5.57 3.79 -23.65
CA SER A 238 -6.36 4.94 -24.12
C SER A 238 -6.74 4.88 -25.61
N GLU A 239 -6.29 3.88 -26.38
CA GLU A 239 -6.66 3.74 -27.80
C GLU A 239 -8.17 3.46 -27.99
N SER A 240 -8.85 2.89 -27.00
CA SER A 240 -10.31 2.71 -27.04
C SER A 240 -11.12 3.88 -26.44
N LYS A 241 -10.44 4.91 -25.91
CA LYS A 241 -11.06 6.07 -25.22
C LYS A 241 -10.72 7.42 -25.86
N LEU A 242 -10.17 7.45 -27.08
CA LEU A 242 -9.86 8.69 -27.79
C LEU A 242 -11.08 9.53 -28.20
N SER A 243 -12.28 9.20 -27.73
CA SER A 243 -13.47 10.05 -27.87
C SER A 243 -13.93 10.74 -26.58
N ILE A 244 -13.41 10.44 -25.37
CA ILE A 244 -13.97 11.01 -24.11
C ILE A 244 -12.91 11.24 -23.00
N ALA A 245 -11.74 11.80 -23.33
CA ALA A 245 -10.77 12.22 -22.30
C ALA A 245 -10.07 13.54 -22.65
N TYR A 246 -10.86 14.56 -22.95
CA TYR A 246 -10.40 15.95 -22.82
C TYR A 246 -11.45 16.73 -22.03
N GLN A 247 -11.47 16.55 -20.71
CA GLN A 247 -12.15 17.44 -19.77
C GLN A 247 -11.73 17.17 -18.33
N SER A 248 -10.49 17.52 -18.00
CA SER A 248 -10.12 17.88 -16.63
C SER A 248 -9.82 19.38 -16.61
N SER A 249 -10.88 20.16 -16.41
CA SER A 249 -10.92 21.56 -15.94
C SER A 249 -12.13 22.28 -16.53
N ILE A 250 -13.32 22.08 -15.96
CA ILE A 250 -14.41 23.07 -16.00
C ILE A 250 -15.31 22.81 -14.79
N THR A 251 -15.33 23.82 -13.94
CA THR A 251 -16.41 24.32 -13.08
C THR A 251 -17.72 23.53 -13.05
N GLY A 252 -18.25 23.35 -11.83
CA GLY A 252 -19.52 22.72 -11.49
C GLY A 252 -20.61 22.71 -12.57
N ARG A 253 -20.90 21.51 -13.07
CA ARG A 253 -22.23 20.94 -13.34
C ARG A 253 -22.05 19.52 -13.88
N GLY A 254 -22.57 18.54 -13.12
CA GLY A 254 -22.85 17.16 -13.51
C GLY A 254 -21.93 16.50 -14.53
N THR A 255 -20.71 16.13 -14.14
CA THR A 255 -20.06 15.02 -14.82
C THR A 255 -20.84 13.77 -14.41
N GLY A 256 -21.37 13.02 -15.39
CA GLY A 256 -22.18 11.82 -15.13
C GLY A 256 -21.39 10.65 -14.55
N LEU A 257 -20.40 10.92 -13.69
CA LEU A 257 -19.47 10.01 -13.05
C LEU A 257 -19.79 9.90 -11.56
N CYS A 258 -19.79 8.67 -11.04
CA CYS A 258 -19.85 8.44 -9.61
C CYS A 258 -18.58 8.96 -8.92
N ARG A 259 -18.75 9.74 -7.85
CA ARG A 259 -17.70 10.31 -7.01
C ARG A 259 -16.74 9.26 -6.43
N PHE A 260 -17.22 8.04 -6.19
CA PHE A 260 -16.47 6.99 -5.48
C PHE A 260 -15.86 5.97 -6.44
N CYS A 261 -16.71 5.29 -7.24
CA CYS A 261 -16.26 4.24 -8.15
C CYS A 261 -15.91 4.72 -9.57
N GLY A 262 -16.20 5.98 -9.91
CA GLY A 262 -15.95 6.52 -11.24
C GLY A 262 -16.85 5.96 -12.35
N ALA A 263 -17.91 5.21 -12.03
CA ALA A 263 -18.85 4.70 -13.01
C ALA A 263 -19.56 5.84 -13.74
N THR A 264 -19.59 5.80 -15.07
CA THR A 264 -20.41 6.70 -15.90
C THR A 264 -21.84 6.18 -15.96
N GLY A 265 -22.84 7.06 -15.82
CA GLY A 265 -24.22 6.68 -16.11
C GLY A 265 -24.89 7.62 -17.10
N THR A 266 -25.69 7.02 -17.97
CA THR A 266 -26.39 7.66 -19.10
C THR A 266 -27.77 8.22 -18.73
N SER A 267 -28.21 8.03 -17.47
CA SER A 267 -29.50 8.50 -16.98
C SER A 267 -29.35 9.77 -16.13
N GLY A 268 -30.21 10.76 -16.36
CA GLY A 268 -30.20 12.10 -15.76
C GLY A 268 -30.26 12.18 -14.22
N LEU A 269 -30.32 11.05 -13.50
CA LEU A 269 -30.19 10.99 -12.04
C LEU A 269 -28.75 11.28 -11.56
N LEU A 270 -27.72 10.90 -12.33
CA LEU A 270 -26.32 11.27 -12.02
C LEU A 270 -26.01 12.75 -12.32
N ALA A 271 -26.90 13.44 -13.04
CA ALA A 271 -26.78 14.87 -13.28
C ALA A 271 -27.22 15.71 -12.05
N ILE A 272 -27.90 15.09 -11.07
CA ILE A 272 -28.40 15.73 -9.84
C ILE A 272 -27.67 15.18 -8.60
N GLY A 273 -27.34 13.89 -8.58
CA GLY A 273 -26.56 13.25 -7.51
C GLY A 273 -25.25 12.64 -8.03
N SER A 274 -24.11 13.04 -7.48
CA SER A 274 -22.77 12.59 -7.90
C SER A 274 -22.42 11.16 -7.47
N VAL A 275 -23.39 10.29 -7.19
CA VAL A 275 -23.19 8.95 -6.60
C VAL A 275 -24.09 7.94 -7.29
N CYS A 276 -23.53 6.81 -7.76
CA CYS A 276 -24.31 5.75 -8.41
C CYS A 276 -25.13 4.93 -7.41
N GLY A 277 -26.09 4.13 -7.91
CA GLY A 277 -26.98 3.30 -7.08
C GLY A 277 -26.33 2.10 -6.39
N GLU A 278 -25.01 1.93 -6.49
CA GLU A 278 -24.28 0.83 -5.83
C GLU A 278 -24.33 0.98 -4.31
N SER A 279 -24.53 -0.13 -3.59
CA SER A 279 -24.77 -0.10 -2.14
C SER A 279 -23.61 0.54 -1.37
N GLU A 280 -22.37 0.21 -1.75
CA GLU A 280 -21.15 0.74 -1.14
C GLU A 280 -21.01 2.25 -1.37
N CYS A 281 -21.26 2.71 -2.60
CA CYS A 281 -21.23 4.13 -2.95
C CYS A 281 -22.31 4.93 -2.20
N GLN A 282 -23.51 4.36 -2.07
CA GLN A 282 -24.59 4.96 -1.29
C GLN A 282 -24.24 5.08 0.20
N GLU A 283 -23.59 4.07 0.77
CA GLU A 283 -23.17 4.10 2.17
C GLU A 283 -22.04 5.12 2.42
N HIS A 284 -21.08 5.21 1.50
CA HIS A 284 -20.07 6.26 1.50
C HIS A 284 -20.69 7.66 1.42
N SER A 285 -21.74 7.84 0.60
CA SER A 285 -22.45 9.12 0.47
C SER A 285 -23.10 9.59 1.76
N LYS A 286 -23.58 8.67 2.62
CA LYS A 286 -24.18 9.04 3.91
C LYS A 286 -23.13 9.63 4.86
N ASN A 287 -21.90 9.11 4.80
CA ASN A 287 -20.85 9.44 5.75
C ASN A 287 -19.89 10.54 5.26
N ILE A 288 -19.91 10.90 3.98
CA ILE A 288 -19.03 11.94 3.43
C ILE A 288 -19.48 13.35 3.80
N CYS A 289 -18.53 14.26 3.86
CA CYS A 289 -18.80 15.68 3.99
C CYS A 289 -19.44 16.26 2.70
N ASP A 290 -20.52 17.03 2.88
CA ASP A 290 -21.24 17.70 1.79
C ASP A 290 -20.67 19.10 1.45
N LYS A 291 -19.61 19.54 2.14
CA LYS A 291 -19.04 20.88 1.96
C LYS A 291 -18.08 20.93 0.78
N ILE A 292 -18.07 22.07 0.10
CA ILE A 292 -17.05 22.42 -0.89
C ILE A 292 -15.99 23.27 -0.17
N LEU A 293 -14.72 22.90 -0.35
CA LEU A 293 -13.58 23.59 0.26
C LEU A 293 -13.31 24.92 -0.45
N VAL A 294 -12.53 25.80 0.18
CA VAL A 294 -12.18 27.14 -0.38
C VAL A 294 -11.48 27.04 -1.74
N CYS A 295 -10.75 25.95 -2.00
CA CYS A 295 -10.11 25.68 -3.30
C CYS A 295 -11.08 25.25 -4.41
N GLY A 296 -12.38 25.09 -4.12
CA GLY A 296 -13.40 24.68 -5.08
C GLY A 296 -13.62 23.16 -5.20
N HIS A 297 -12.80 22.34 -4.54
CA HIS A 297 -12.96 20.89 -4.51
C HIS A 297 -13.94 20.43 -3.42
N SER A 298 -14.67 19.35 -3.70
CA SER A 298 -15.51 18.68 -2.70
C SER A 298 -14.66 18.09 -1.56
N CYS A 299 -15.09 18.29 -0.32
CA CYS A 299 -14.38 17.76 0.85
C CYS A 299 -14.41 16.23 0.88
N GLY A 300 -13.24 15.58 0.90
CA GLY A 300 -13.11 14.12 1.03
C GLY A 300 -13.25 13.60 2.47
N GLY A 301 -13.40 14.50 3.44
CA GLY A 301 -13.56 14.18 4.86
C GLY A 301 -14.93 13.63 5.23
N VAL A 302 -15.14 13.42 6.53
CA VAL A 302 -16.40 12.85 7.04
C VAL A 302 -17.44 13.92 7.37
N ARG A 303 -18.72 13.53 7.39
CA ARG A 303 -19.84 14.42 7.70
C ARG A 303 -19.67 15.02 9.10
N ASN A 304 -19.98 16.31 9.24
CA ASN A 304 -19.89 17.08 10.49
C ASN A 304 -18.49 17.15 11.13
N GLU A 305 -17.42 16.83 10.39
CA GLU A 305 -16.06 17.08 10.83
C GLU A 305 -15.75 18.59 10.85
N SER A 306 -15.16 19.06 11.95
CA SER A 306 -14.77 20.46 12.16
C SER A 306 -13.41 20.54 12.87
N PRO A 307 -12.36 21.11 12.24
CA PRO A 307 -12.32 21.61 10.85
C PRO A 307 -12.52 20.48 9.83
N CYS A 308 -12.92 20.83 8.60
CA CYS A 308 -12.97 19.85 7.52
C CYS A 308 -11.56 19.37 7.15
N LEU A 309 -11.47 18.12 6.68
CA LEU A 309 -10.23 17.57 6.14
C LEU A 309 -9.60 18.51 5.08
N PRO A 310 -8.29 18.77 5.13
CA PRO A 310 -7.60 19.51 4.07
C PRO A 310 -7.79 18.86 2.70
N CYS A 311 -7.67 19.66 1.64
CA CYS A 311 -7.97 19.17 0.29
C CYS A 311 -7.02 18.05 -0.12
N LEU A 312 -7.58 16.88 -0.47
CA LEU A 312 -6.84 15.71 -0.95
C LEU A 312 -6.11 15.93 -2.28
N HIS A 313 -6.43 17.00 -3.03
CA HIS A 313 -5.75 17.36 -4.28
C HIS A 313 -4.50 18.24 -4.05
N GLY A 314 -4.04 18.41 -2.80
CA GLY A 314 -2.83 19.19 -2.50
C GLY A 314 -2.98 20.70 -2.71
N CYS A 315 -4.19 21.21 -2.88
CA CYS A 315 -4.44 22.65 -3.12
C CYS A 315 -4.25 23.53 -1.88
N SER A 316 -4.19 22.92 -0.70
CA SER A 316 -3.99 23.61 0.57
C SER A 316 -2.53 23.50 0.97
N LYS A 317 -1.92 24.56 1.52
CA LYS A 317 -0.57 24.53 2.13
C LYS A 317 -0.48 23.66 3.40
N GLY A 318 -1.44 22.77 3.64
CA GLY A 318 -1.39 21.84 4.75
C GLY A 318 -0.53 20.65 4.34
N ASP A 319 0.51 20.36 5.11
CA ASP A 319 1.37 19.18 4.91
C ASP A 319 0.58 17.89 5.19
N LEU A 320 -0.29 17.51 4.24
CA LEU A 320 -0.83 16.17 4.21
C LEU A 320 0.31 15.21 3.86
N LYS A 321 0.48 14.17 4.66
CA LYS A 321 1.45 13.09 4.38
C LYS A 321 1.04 12.21 3.20
N GLN A 322 -0.23 12.26 2.81
CA GLN A 322 -0.86 11.45 1.78
C GLN A 322 -1.86 12.30 0.99
N ASP A 323 -2.04 12.00 -0.29
CA ASP A 323 -3.01 12.68 -1.17
C ASP A 323 -4.20 11.78 -1.54
N GLY A 324 -5.12 12.28 -2.36
CA GLY A 324 -6.31 11.54 -2.79
C GLY A 324 -6.04 10.38 -3.75
N ASP A 325 -4.88 10.36 -4.40
CA ASP A 325 -4.44 9.32 -5.32
C ASP A 325 -3.64 8.22 -4.61
N ASP A 326 -3.36 8.38 -3.32
CA ASP A 326 -2.76 7.34 -2.50
C ASP A 326 -3.77 6.27 -2.13
N MET A 327 -3.31 5.03 -2.02
CA MET A 327 -4.13 3.90 -1.59
C MET A 327 -4.31 3.93 -0.07
N CYS A 328 -5.49 3.54 0.40
CA CYS A 328 -5.67 3.32 1.83
C CYS A 328 -4.89 2.09 2.29
N MET A 329 -3.96 2.28 3.21
CA MET A 329 -3.06 1.22 3.73
C MET A 329 -3.75 0.23 4.71
N ILE A 330 -5.09 0.19 4.71
CA ILE A 330 -5.88 -0.82 5.44
C ILE A 330 -6.53 -1.78 4.43
N CYS A 331 -7.34 -1.28 3.50
CA CYS A 331 -7.96 -2.12 2.48
C CYS A 331 -6.96 -2.53 1.40
N PHE A 332 -6.01 -1.64 1.07
CA PHE A 332 -5.14 -1.71 -0.10
C PHE A 332 -5.91 -1.73 -1.43
N THR A 333 -7.24 -1.64 -1.44
CA THR A 333 -8.08 -1.84 -2.63
C THR A 333 -8.39 -0.57 -3.38
N ASP A 334 -8.58 0.54 -2.67
CA ASP A 334 -9.09 1.79 -3.22
C ASP A 334 -8.26 3.00 -2.80
N HIS A 335 -8.26 3.99 -3.68
CA HIS A 335 -7.64 5.29 -3.42
C HIS A 335 -8.38 5.99 -2.27
N LEU A 336 -7.69 6.85 -1.54
CA LEU A 336 -8.26 7.65 -0.47
C LEU A 336 -9.44 8.50 -0.96
N SER A 337 -9.39 9.02 -2.19
CA SER A 337 -10.49 9.78 -2.80
C SER A 337 -11.79 8.98 -3.06
N CYS A 338 -11.73 7.65 -3.07
CA CYS A 338 -12.88 6.79 -3.40
C CYS A 338 -13.85 6.55 -2.24
N ALA A 339 -13.57 7.00 -1.02
CA ALA A 339 -14.48 6.89 0.12
C ALA A 339 -14.23 8.02 1.15
N PRO A 340 -15.07 8.19 2.19
CA PRO A 340 -14.83 9.19 3.22
C PRO A 340 -13.54 8.92 3.99
N VAL A 341 -12.66 9.92 4.07
CA VAL A 341 -11.33 9.83 4.69
C VAL A 341 -11.32 10.52 6.03
N ILE A 342 -10.56 9.97 6.98
CA ILE A 342 -10.21 10.63 8.23
C ILE A 342 -8.70 10.81 8.33
N GLN A 343 -8.28 11.92 8.94
CA GLN A 343 -6.89 12.13 9.31
C GLN A 343 -6.69 11.74 10.77
N LEU A 344 -5.93 10.68 11.01
CA LEU A 344 -5.55 10.30 12.37
C LEU A 344 -4.68 11.40 13.00
N LYS A 345 -4.62 11.44 14.33
CA LYS A 345 -3.75 12.38 15.07
C LYS A 345 -2.28 12.32 14.65
N CYS A 346 -1.79 11.16 14.20
CA CYS A 346 -0.43 11.00 13.68
C CYS A 346 -0.19 11.59 12.26
N GLY A 347 -1.24 12.14 11.65
CA GLY A 347 -1.24 12.81 10.35
C GLY A 347 -1.57 11.90 9.15
N HIS A 348 -1.64 10.59 9.33
CA HIS A 348 -1.94 9.64 8.27
C HIS A 348 -3.43 9.55 7.95
N LEU A 349 -3.73 9.28 6.68
CA LEU A 349 -5.05 9.24 6.09
C LEU A 349 -5.49 7.80 5.82
N PHE A 350 -6.73 7.50 6.20
CA PHE A 350 -7.38 6.20 5.96
C PHE A 350 -8.88 6.40 5.70
N HIS A 351 -9.51 5.46 4.99
CA HIS A 351 -10.97 5.46 4.89
C HIS A 351 -11.60 5.23 6.27
N LEU A 352 -12.72 5.89 6.53
CA LEU A 352 -13.47 5.75 7.77
C LEU A 352 -13.91 4.30 8.03
N HIS A 353 -14.49 3.65 7.01
CA HIS A 353 -15.00 2.28 7.16
C HIS A 353 -13.85 1.30 7.43
N CYS A 354 -12.71 1.46 6.77
CA CYS A 354 -11.49 0.67 6.99
C CYS A 354 -11.04 0.72 8.45
N CYS A 355 -10.96 1.91 9.05
CA CYS A 355 -10.62 2.04 10.46
C CYS A 355 -11.65 1.37 11.37
N ARG A 356 -12.95 1.53 11.08
CA ARG A 356 -14.02 0.89 11.87
C ARG A 356 -13.94 -0.64 11.80
N GLU A 357 -13.77 -1.22 10.61
CA GLU A 357 -13.68 -2.66 10.44
C GLU A 357 -12.49 -3.26 11.19
N VAL A 358 -11.32 -2.62 11.14
CA VAL A 358 -10.13 -3.07 11.88
C VAL A 358 -10.37 -3.04 13.39
N LEU A 359 -10.96 -1.96 13.90
CA LEU A 359 -11.28 -1.83 15.33
C LEU A 359 -12.38 -2.80 15.78
N GLN A 360 -13.33 -3.13 14.90
CA GLN A 360 -14.39 -4.14 15.14
C GLN A 360 -13.84 -5.56 15.19
N LYS A 361 -12.96 -5.93 14.24
CA LYS A 361 -12.38 -7.27 14.14
C LYS A 361 -11.40 -7.58 15.28
N ARG A 362 -10.83 -6.56 15.92
CA ARG A 362 -9.90 -6.67 17.05
C ARG A 362 -8.63 -7.45 16.68
N TRP A 363 -8.20 -8.37 17.54
CA TRP A 363 -6.99 -9.17 17.37
C TRP A 363 -7.30 -10.57 16.83
N PRO A 364 -6.36 -11.17 16.08
CA PRO A 364 -6.45 -12.56 15.69
C PRO A 364 -6.06 -13.48 16.85
N GLY A 365 -6.70 -14.66 16.93
CA GLY A 365 -6.39 -15.68 17.92
C GLY A 365 -6.91 -15.39 19.34
N PRO A 366 -6.68 -16.32 20.29
CA PRO A 366 -7.24 -16.23 21.65
C PRO A 366 -6.54 -15.18 22.52
N ARG A 367 -5.25 -14.93 22.27
CA ARG A 367 -4.42 -13.98 23.01
C ARG A 367 -4.80 -12.55 22.62
N ILE A 368 -5.15 -11.76 23.63
CA ILE A 368 -5.38 -10.31 23.49
C ILE A 368 -4.08 -9.65 23.04
N THR A 369 -4.13 -9.02 21.86
CA THR A 369 -3.06 -8.13 21.37
C THR A 369 -3.67 -6.82 20.90
N PHE A 370 -2.89 -5.73 20.90
CA PHE A 370 -3.40 -4.39 20.61
C PHE A 370 -2.86 -3.77 19.32
N ALA A 371 -2.12 -4.56 18.52
CA ALA A 371 -1.51 -4.07 17.28
C ALA A 371 -2.53 -3.55 16.26
N PHE A 372 -3.76 -4.08 16.26
CA PHE A 372 -4.87 -3.64 15.40
C PHE A 372 -5.33 -2.20 15.70
N SER A 373 -5.09 -1.70 16.91
CA SER A 373 -5.41 -0.33 17.33
C SER A 373 -4.31 0.69 16.99
N LEU A 374 -3.26 0.26 16.29
CA LEU A 374 -2.13 1.10 15.88
C LEU A 374 -2.20 1.43 14.39
N CYS A 375 -1.73 2.62 14.03
CA CYS A 375 -1.64 3.11 12.66
C CYS A 375 -0.80 2.14 11.82
N PRO A 376 -1.33 1.62 10.68
CA PRO A 376 -0.60 0.71 9.81
C PRO A 376 0.76 1.23 9.34
N ILE A 377 0.89 2.55 9.18
CA ILE A 377 2.10 3.23 8.66
C ILE A 377 3.13 3.43 9.79
N CYS A 378 2.84 4.31 10.75
CA CYS A 378 3.83 4.72 11.78
C CYS A 378 3.70 4.03 13.15
N LYS A 379 2.73 3.13 13.33
CA LYS A 379 2.47 2.40 14.58
C LYS A 379 2.09 3.24 15.81
N TYR A 380 1.82 4.54 15.65
CA TYR A 380 1.14 5.34 16.69
C TYR A 380 -0.31 4.89 16.87
N ALA A 381 -0.88 5.08 18.06
CA ALA A 381 -2.27 4.75 18.34
C ALA A 381 -3.24 5.41 17.34
N ILE A 382 -4.25 4.65 16.89
CA ILE A 382 -5.35 5.19 16.08
C ILE A 382 -6.18 6.08 16.99
N GLU A 383 -6.17 7.38 16.71
CA GLU A 383 -6.94 8.38 17.45
C GLU A 383 -7.66 9.29 16.45
N HIS A 384 -9.00 9.30 16.56
CA HIS A 384 -9.86 10.21 15.81
C HIS A 384 -11.23 10.35 16.51
N LYS A 385 -11.80 11.56 16.54
CA LYS A 385 -13.03 11.88 17.29
C LYS A 385 -14.22 10.98 16.92
N VAL A 386 -14.37 10.64 15.64
CA VAL A 386 -15.50 9.82 15.15
C VAL A 386 -15.37 8.32 15.45
N LEU A 387 -14.22 7.91 16.00
CA LEU A 387 -13.94 6.53 16.40
C LEU A 387 -13.94 6.36 17.94
N GLU A 388 -14.20 7.43 18.71
CA GLU A 388 -14.04 7.41 20.16
C GLU A 388 -14.95 6.39 20.86
N ASP A 389 -16.15 6.16 20.32
CA ASP A 389 -17.09 5.13 20.73
C ASP A 389 -16.48 3.72 20.69
N MET A 390 -15.67 3.44 19.66
CA MET A 390 -14.98 2.17 19.49
C MET A 390 -13.64 2.12 20.24
N LEU A 391 -12.94 3.25 20.32
CA LEU A 391 -11.64 3.33 20.97
C LEU A 391 -11.74 3.26 22.49
N THR A 392 -12.80 3.83 23.09
CA THR A 392 -13.01 3.82 24.55
C THR A 392 -12.99 2.41 25.15
N PRO A 393 -13.78 1.42 24.68
CA PRO A 393 -13.73 0.06 25.23
C PRO A 393 -12.39 -0.63 24.97
N ILE A 394 -11.71 -0.33 23.87
CA ILE A 394 -10.36 -0.87 23.57
C ILE A 394 -9.32 -0.33 24.57
N LYS A 395 -9.36 0.98 24.85
CA LYS A 395 -8.50 1.63 25.87
C LYS A 395 -8.74 1.04 27.26
N ASN A 396 -10.01 0.87 27.65
CA ASN A 396 -10.36 0.26 28.93
C ASN A 396 -9.82 -1.18 29.06
N LEU A 397 -9.92 -1.97 27.99
CA LEU A 397 -9.37 -3.33 27.96
C LEU A 397 -7.83 -3.30 28.03
N TYR A 398 -7.18 -2.39 27.30
CA TYR A 398 -5.73 -2.22 27.34
C TYR A 398 -5.26 -1.90 28.77
N ASP A 399 -5.90 -0.93 29.43
CA ASP A 399 -5.56 -0.54 30.79
C ASP A 399 -5.81 -1.66 31.81
N ASP A 400 -6.90 -2.43 31.64
CA ASP A 400 -7.20 -3.59 32.50
C ASP A 400 -6.14 -4.69 32.35
N VAL A 401 -5.79 -5.05 31.12
CA VAL A 401 -4.75 -6.07 30.83
C VAL A 401 -3.38 -5.58 31.32
N ARG A 402 -3.01 -4.33 31.04
CA ARG A 402 -1.75 -3.72 31.47
C ARG A 402 -1.61 -3.73 32.99
N ARG A 403 -2.66 -3.33 33.71
CA ARG A 403 -2.69 -3.35 35.18
C ARG A 403 -2.54 -4.76 35.73
N LYS A 404 -3.27 -5.74 35.20
CA LYS A 404 -3.18 -7.15 35.63
C LYS A 404 -1.80 -7.76 35.34
N ALA A 405 -1.24 -7.48 34.16
CA ALA A 405 0.08 -7.95 33.77
C ALA A 405 1.17 -7.41 34.72
N LEU A 406 1.12 -6.12 35.04
CA LEU A 406 2.05 -5.49 35.98
C LEU A 406 1.93 -6.07 37.39
N MET A 407 0.71 -6.23 37.92
CA MET A 407 0.47 -6.90 39.21
C MET A 407 1.03 -8.32 39.23
N ARG A 408 0.90 -9.05 38.11
CA ARG A 408 1.44 -10.41 37.99
C ARG A 408 2.97 -10.43 38.00
N LEU A 409 3.60 -9.46 37.32
CA LEU A 409 5.04 -9.31 37.28
C LEU A 409 5.63 -9.05 38.68
N GLU A 410 4.98 -8.18 39.45
CA GLU A 410 5.34 -7.88 40.85
C GLU A 410 5.16 -9.11 41.75
N TYR A 411 4.05 -9.85 41.58
CA TYR A 411 3.79 -11.08 42.34
C TYR A 411 4.84 -12.17 42.09
N GLU A 412 5.36 -12.28 40.86
CA GLU A 412 6.44 -13.22 40.51
C GLU A 412 7.84 -12.70 40.90
N GLY A 413 7.95 -11.47 41.44
CA GLY A 413 9.23 -10.87 41.83
C GLY A 413 10.16 -10.53 40.66
N LEU A 414 9.60 -10.36 39.45
CA LEU A 414 10.34 -10.07 38.22
C LEU A 414 10.42 -8.58 37.90
N ASP A 415 9.84 -7.73 38.75
CA ASP A 415 9.89 -6.27 38.70
C ASP A 415 11.33 -5.72 38.84
N LYS A 416 12.24 -6.52 39.40
CA LYS A 416 13.68 -6.19 39.57
C LYS A 416 14.59 -6.99 38.65
N SER A 417 14.04 -7.67 37.64
CA SER A 417 14.84 -8.49 36.72
C SER A 417 15.89 -7.66 35.96
N ASP A 418 16.99 -8.31 35.57
CA ASP A 418 18.09 -7.68 34.82
C ASP A 418 17.62 -6.99 33.54
N VAL A 419 16.53 -7.49 32.94
CA VAL A 419 15.90 -6.93 31.74
C VAL A 419 15.29 -5.54 31.99
N LEU A 420 14.95 -5.20 33.23
CA LEU A 420 14.38 -3.90 33.61
C LEU A 420 15.43 -2.95 34.21
N THR A 421 16.48 -3.50 34.84
CA THR A 421 17.49 -2.73 35.58
C THR A 421 18.74 -2.43 34.77
N THR A 422 19.03 -3.18 33.70
CA THR A 422 20.24 -2.99 32.88
C THR A 422 20.07 -1.85 31.87
N PRO A 423 20.88 -0.77 31.93
CA PRO A 423 20.86 0.28 30.93
C PRO A 423 21.14 -0.27 29.52
N GLY A 424 20.25 0.02 28.56
CA GLY A 424 20.35 -0.45 27.18
C GLY A 424 19.57 -1.75 26.88
N SER A 425 18.94 -2.37 27.89
CA SER A 425 17.98 -3.44 27.64
C SER A 425 16.70 -2.90 26.96
N ARG A 426 16.00 -3.75 26.22
CA ARG A 426 14.78 -3.37 25.47
C ARG A 426 13.67 -2.79 26.36
N PHE A 427 13.61 -3.21 27.62
CA PHE A 427 12.59 -2.78 28.59
C PHE A 427 13.17 -2.03 29.78
N PHE A 428 14.35 -1.43 29.63
CA PHE A 428 14.98 -0.65 30.70
C PHE A 428 13.99 0.38 31.27
N ASN A 429 13.73 0.28 32.57
CA ASN A 429 12.77 1.11 33.31
C ASN A 429 11.33 1.10 32.75
N ASN A 430 10.92 0.02 32.08
CA ASN A 430 9.57 -0.14 31.53
C ASN A 430 8.94 -1.51 31.87
N PRO A 431 8.54 -1.72 33.14
CA PRO A 431 7.98 -2.99 33.61
C PRO A 431 6.63 -3.33 32.96
N ALA A 432 5.83 -2.32 32.60
CA ALA A 432 4.51 -2.54 32.03
C ALA A 432 4.59 -3.19 30.63
N ASP A 433 5.46 -2.68 29.76
CA ASP A 433 5.63 -3.25 28.41
C ASP A 433 6.28 -4.63 28.46
N TYR A 434 7.21 -4.85 29.39
CA TYR A 434 7.78 -6.18 29.64
C TYR A 434 6.71 -7.18 30.07
N ALA A 435 5.83 -6.80 31.00
CA ALA A 435 4.74 -7.66 31.46
C ALA A 435 3.72 -7.96 30.36
N MET A 436 3.36 -6.94 29.55
CA MET A 436 2.45 -7.08 28.42
C MET A 436 3.01 -8.01 27.32
N GLU A 437 4.32 -8.04 27.13
CA GLU A 437 4.96 -8.96 26.19
C GLU A 437 5.07 -10.38 26.76
N ARG A 438 5.43 -10.50 28.04
CA ARG A 438 5.69 -11.77 28.73
C ARG A 438 4.42 -12.59 28.95
N TYR A 439 3.31 -11.96 29.31
CA TYR A 439 2.10 -12.67 29.72
C TYR A 439 1.04 -12.72 28.62
N ALA A 440 0.34 -13.85 28.53
CA ALA A 440 -0.83 -14.01 27.69
C ALA A 440 -2.09 -13.74 28.51
N TYR A 441 -2.96 -12.88 27.98
CA TYR A 441 -4.29 -12.64 28.51
C TYR A 441 -5.32 -13.01 27.44
N CYS A 442 -6.42 -13.63 27.88
CA CYS A 442 -7.54 -14.04 27.03
C CYS A 442 -8.84 -13.43 27.56
N VAL A 443 -9.86 -13.31 26.71
CA VAL A 443 -11.21 -12.86 27.14
C VAL A 443 -12.05 -14.07 27.48
N CYS A 444 -12.64 -14.09 28.68
CA CYS A 444 -13.54 -15.17 29.07
C CYS A 444 -14.87 -15.08 28.32
N CYS A 445 -15.33 -16.17 27.71
CA CYS A 445 -16.60 -16.23 26.99
C CYS A 445 -17.84 -16.02 27.88
N LYS A 446 -17.76 -16.36 29.18
CA LYS A 446 -18.91 -16.29 30.10
C LYS A 446 -19.08 -14.92 30.76
N CYS A 447 -17.98 -14.29 31.17
CA CYS A 447 -18.02 -13.04 31.93
C CYS A 447 -17.39 -11.84 31.21
N GLU A 448 -16.84 -12.05 30.01
CA GLU A 448 -16.21 -11.04 29.14
C GLU A 448 -15.00 -10.31 29.75
N LYS A 449 -14.49 -10.79 30.89
CA LYS A 449 -13.31 -10.22 31.57
C LYS A 449 -12.03 -10.84 31.03
N ALA A 450 -10.99 -10.02 30.93
CA ALA A 450 -9.63 -10.50 30.64
C ALA A 450 -9.09 -11.34 31.80
N TYR A 451 -8.52 -12.51 31.51
CA TYR A 451 -7.90 -13.39 32.51
C TYR A 451 -6.53 -13.85 32.05
N TYR A 452 -5.68 -14.22 33.01
CA TYR A 452 -4.33 -14.71 32.76
C TYR A 452 -4.36 -16.12 32.15
N GLY A 453 -3.83 -16.26 30.93
CA GLY A 453 -3.76 -17.51 30.18
C GLY A 453 -2.42 -18.25 30.30
N GLY A 454 -1.41 -17.66 30.95
CA GLY A 454 -0.07 -18.22 31.03
C GLY A 454 1.00 -17.26 30.51
N GLU A 455 2.21 -17.77 30.34
CA GLU A 455 3.26 -17.02 29.66
C GLU A 455 3.08 -17.10 28.15
N ALA A 456 3.32 -15.99 27.45
CA ALA A 456 3.14 -15.86 26.01
C ALA A 456 3.94 -16.87 25.19
N ARG A 457 5.08 -17.36 25.71
CA ARG A 457 5.88 -18.39 25.04
C ARG A 457 5.16 -19.73 24.92
N CYS A 458 4.29 -20.07 25.87
CA CYS A 458 3.54 -21.33 25.87
C CYS A 458 2.51 -21.33 24.73
N ASP A 459 1.89 -20.19 24.42
CA ASP A 459 0.97 -20.06 23.28
C ASP A 459 1.69 -20.21 21.93
N ILE A 460 2.91 -19.66 21.83
CA ILE A 460 3.73 -19.72 20.60
C ILE A 460 4.20 -21.16 20.34
N GLU A 461 4.57 -21.90 21.40
CA GLU A 461 4.98 -23.30 21.32
C GLU A 461 3.80 -24.26 21.05
N ALA A 462 2.59 -23.91 21.52
CA ALA A 462 1.37 -24.69 21.29
C ALA A 462 0.79 -24.54 19.87
N GLY A 463 1.30 -23.60 19.06
CA GLY A 463 0.87 -23.43 17.67
C GLY A 463 -0.60 -23.03 17.50
N ILE A 464 -1.18 -22.38 18.51
CA ILE A 464 -2.60 -21.96 18.49
C ILE A 464 -2.75 -20.87 17.41
N GLY A 465 -3.33 -21.26 16.27
CA GLY A 465 -3.56 -20.40 15.11
C GLY A 465 -4.79 -19.52 15.25
N GLU A 466 -5.27 -18.99 14.12
CA GLU A 466 -6.51 -18.19 14.07
C GLU A 466 -7.78 -19.04 14.29
N ASP A 467 -7.70 -20.36 14.05
CA ASP A 467 -8.79 -21.31 14.26
C ASP A 467 -8.80 -21.80 15.72
N TYR A 468 -9.57 -21.12 16.56
CA TYR A 468 -9.89 -21.56 17.91
C TYR A 468 -11.39 -21.33 18.17
N ASP A 469 -11.99 -22.10 19.07
CA ASP A 469 -13.36 -21.85 19.51
C ASP A 469 -13.35 -20.83 20.66
N PRO A 470 -13.91 -19.61 20.49
CA PRO A 470 -14.01 -18.64 21.58
C PRO A 470 -14.78 -19.16 22.78
N SER A 471 -15.66 -20.17 22.62
CA SER A 471 -16.45 -20.75 23.70
C SER A 471 -15.59 -21.52 24.72
N GLU A 472 -14.40 -22.00 24.32
CA GLU A 472 -13.46 -22.73 25.16
C GLU A 472 -12.65 -21.81 26.08
N LEU A 473 -12.60 -20.51 25.80
CA LEU A 473 -11.89 -19.53 26.62
C LEU A 473 -12.69 -19.21 27.89
N VAL A 474 -12.47 -19.99 28.94
CA VAL A 474 -13.15 -19.82 30.23
C VAL A 474 -12.14 -19.51 31.32
N CYS A 475 -12.35 -18.44 32.09
CA CYS A 475 -11.47 -18.11 33.21
C CYS A 475 -11.68 -19.07 34.39
N GLY A 476 -10.69 -19.17 35.28
CA GLY A 476 -10.72 -20.05 36.45
C GLY A 476 -11.96 -19.92 37.33
N ALA A 477 -12.52 -18.71 37.45
CA ALA A 477 -13.74 -18.47 38.22
C ALA A 477 -15.02 -18.96 37.52
N CYS A 478 -14.99 -19.10 36.20
CA CYS A 478 -16.11 -19.53 35.36
C CYS A 478 -16.00 -21.00 34.93
N SER A 479 -14.82 -21.61 35.06
CA SER A 479 -14.56 -23.04 34.91
C SER A 479 -14.84 -23.70 36.25
N ASP A 480 -16.10 -24.07 36.49
CA ASP A 480 -16.51 -24.74 37.72
C ASP A 480 -16.04 -26.20 37.70
N VAL A 481 -14.76 -26.42 37.97
CA VAL A 481 -14.14 -27.76 38.11
C VAL A 481 -14.41 -28.39 39.48
N THR A 482 -15.17 -27.72 40.35
CA THR A 482 -15.45 -28.22 41.71
C THR A 482 -16.65 -29.17 41.80
N GLN A 483 -17.38 -29.40 40.70
CA GLN A 483 -18.52 -30.32 40.65
C GLN A 483 -18.21 -31.73 40.13
N THR A 484 -16.98 -32.01 39.69
CA THR A 484 -16.54 -33.38 39.36
C THR A 484 -15.87 -34.01 40.58
N LYS A 485 -16.68 -34.67 41.42
CA LYS A 485 -16.23 -35.65 42.42
C LYS A 485 -16.77 -37.02 42.05
#